data_AF-A0A1X2GK33-F1
#
_entry.id   AF-A0A1X2GK33-F1
#
_cell.length_a   1.000
_cell.length_b   1.000
_cell.length_c   1.000
_cell.angle_alpha   90.00
_cell.angle_beta   90.00
_cell.angle_gamma   90.00
#
_symmetry.space_group_name_H-M   'P 1'
#
loop_
_entity.id
_entity.type
_entity.pdbx_description
1 polymer ?
#
loop_
_entity_poly.entity_id
_entity_poly.type
_entity_poly.pdbx_seq_one_letter_code
_entity_poly.pdbx_strand_id
1 'polypeptide(L)'
;MSMARRNVSISSSLSSSSQRRFKEPAPEDILHFLSVPLPPLPHESKKSLSSEDSLDMVHQFAYDDIDSNLIGQEMEYRQRESIVQQLLTTEKAYAHSLSLLDSHFLKPLKNDTKKSSFHFLGNKKMVCTDREFKWLFNNVETLVQQHRAILASLEERLQIWGPTQIISDVLHAWIPKLDMYYEYIRHYDVAMTTFDRLTKYQPFAKFIQQAQKTPTLKNETLVSLLQIPLQCIPRYESLFSALADHTTALHPDYRPLHHVKREMDALAKKMHSRLVDAENVSQVQKLQQHILHSPFGPNARRRLILQKELDRVIVNGKVQSDLQAAILFSDLLVFVRPKLDGPGLLYKSHVPLEHAKIRSLSKDEAGGDHALELISSLRGVDSLNSTIMATSTTHILFTGSEIDQNTWYHKFEKVIRKLDQIEAMASG
;
A
#
# COMPACT_ATOMS: atom_id res chain seq x y z
N MET A 1 52.96 42.38 27.72
CA MET A 1 52.27 41.26 28.40
C MET A 1 50.94 41.75 28.93
N SER A 2 49.91 40.95 28.61
CA SER A 2 48.46 41.08 28.77
C SER A 2 47.89 41.97 29.89
N MET A 3 46.96 42.87 29.49
CA MET A 3 45.83 43.35 30.30
C MET A 3 44.58 43.46 29.41
N ALA A 4 43.55 42.66 29.69
CA ALA A 4 42.13 42.94 29.38
C ALA A 4 41.25 41.91 30.12
N ARG A 5 40.68 42.29 31.25
CA ARG A 5 39.28 42.77 31.45
C ARG A 5 38.24 41.66 31.55
N ARG A 6 37.86 41.39 32.80
CA ARG A 6 36.58 40.82 33.25
C ARG A 6 35.43 41.75 32.84
N ASN A 7 34.34 41.20 32.33
CA ASN A 7 33.04 41.88 32.27
C ASN A 7 32.02 41.10 33.10
N VAL A 8 31.31 41.85 33.94
CA VAL A 8 30.19 41.45 34.79
C VAL A 8 28.94 42.15 34.24
N SER A 9 27.78 41.53 34.48
CA SER A 9 26.40 42.07 34.44
C SER A 9 25.84 42.37 33.03
N ILE A 10 24.56 42.18 32.72
CA ILE A 10 23.33 42.59 33.42
C ILE A 10 22.16 41.67 33.02
N SER A 11 21.32 41.33 34.00
CA SER A 11 19.97 40.80 33.82
C SER A 11 19.00 41.87 33.30
N SER A 12 18.20 41.56 32.29
CA SER A 12 16.91 42.23 32.09
C SER A 12 15.88 41.25 31.53
N SER A 13 14.80 41.10 32.30
CA SER A 13 13.56 40.41 31.97
C SER A 13 12.57 41.39 31.32
N LEU A 14 11.84 40.98 30.28
CA LEU A 14 10.36 41.01 30.20
C LEU A 14 9.81 40.72 28.78
N SER A 15 8.91 39.72 28.77
CA SER A 15 7.61 39.63 28.06
C SER A 15 7.47 39.34 26.55
N SER A 16 6.62 38.33 26.29
CA SER A 16 5.76 38.05 25.10
C SER A 16 6.49 37.70 23.79
N SER A 17 6.17 36.63 23.06
CA SER A 17 4.88 36.01 22.79
C SER A 17 5.06 34.52 22.43
N SER A 18 4.23 33.65 23.00
CA SER A 18 4.21 32.21 22.65
C SER A 18 3.57 32.00 21.27
N GLN A 19 4.36 32.06 20.21
CA GLN A 19 4.00 31.45 18.93
C GLN A 19 4.18 29.94 19.06
N ARG A 20 3.06 29.20 19.17
CA ARG A 20 3.04 27.75 18.93
C ARG A 20 3.46 27.51 17.49
N ARG A 21 4.75 27.21 17.31
CA ARG A 21 5.31 26.72 16.05
C ARG A 21 4.72 25.33 15.82
N PHE A 22 3.76 25.20 14.90
CA PHE A 22 3.38 23.91 14.36
C PHE A 22 4.63 23.29 13.75
N LYS A 23 5.18 22.25 14.40
CA LYS A 23 6.20 21.40 13.78
C LYS A 23 5.50 20.64 12.65
N GLU A 24 5.96 20.84 11.42
CA GLU A 24 5.61 19.96 10.30
C GLU A 24 6.02 18.52 10.64
N PRO A 25 5.17 17.51 10.39
CA PRO A 25 5.50 16.13 10.69
C PRO A 25 6.54 15.57 9.70
N ALA A 26 7.28 14.56 10.17
CA ALA A 26 8.36 13.89 9.45
C ALA A 26 7.83 12.98 8.30
N PRO A 27 8.66 12.69 7.28
CA PRO A 27 8.22 12.11 6.00
C PRO A 27 7.99 10.58 5.97
N GLU A 28 7.68 9.92 7.09
CA GLU A 28 7.25 8.50 7.09
C GLU A 28 5.73 8.31 6.97
N ASP A 29 4.96 9.40 6.83
CA ASP A 29 3.52 9.38 7.06
C ASP A 29 2.61 9.37 5.82
N ILE A 30 3.07 9.21 4.57
CA ILE A 30 2.13 9.31 3.42
C ILE A 30 1.17 8.11 3.36
N LEU A 31 1.64 6.89 3.63
CA LEU A 31 0.75 5.72 3.81
C LEU A 31 -0.02 5.82 5.13
N HIS A 32 0.54 6.46 6.16
CA HIS A 32 -0.16 6.74 7.41
C HIS A 32 -1.38 7.65 7.16
N PHE A 33 -1.23 8.77 6.46
CA PHE A 33 -2.33 9.69 6.10
C PHE A 33 -3.45 9.06 5.27
N LEU A 34 -3.14 8.01 4.50
CA LEU A 34 -4.12 7.24 3.72
C LEU A 34 -4.81 6.14 4.54
N SER A 35 -4.28 5.80 5.71
CA SER A 35 -4.71 4.66 6.55
C SER A 35 -5.14 5.08 7.96
N VAL A 36 -5.20 6.38 8.31
CA VAL A 36 -5.52 6.84 9.67
C VAL A 36 -6.98 6.47 9.98
N PRO A 37 -7.25 5.62 10.99
CA PRO A 37 -8.59 5.46 11.52
C PRO A 37 -9.04 6.77 12.16
N LEU A 38 -10.32 7.10 12.03
CA LEU A 38 -10.93 8.26 12.70
C LEU A 38 -10.49 8.31 14.19
N PRO A 39 -10.11 9.48 14.73
CA PRO A 39 -9.76 9.59 16.14
C PRO A 39 -10.93 9.11 17.02
N PRO A 40 -10.66 8.39 18.13
CA PRO A 40 -11.71 7.93 19.01
C PRO A 40 -12.42 9.12 19.66
N LEU A 41 -13.74 8.99 19.77
CA LEU A 41 -14.64 9.99 20.36
C LEU A 41 -14.19 10.37 21.78
N PRO A 42 -14.37 11.63 22.21
CA PRO A 42 -14.33 11.95 23.63
C PRO A 42 -15.43 11.16 24.35
N HIS A 43 -15.03 10.17 25.15
CA HIS A 43 -15.96 9.48 26.03
C HIS A 43 -16.48 10.45 27.10
N GLU A 44 -17.79 10.58 27.22
CA GLU A 44 -18.45 11.27 28.34
C GLU A 44 -18.12 10.56 29.65
N SER A 45 -17.12 11.06 30.38
CA SER A 45 -16.92 10.71 31.78
C SER A 45 -17.94 11.48 32.63
N LYS A 46 -19.07 10.85 32.95
CA LYS A 46 -19.99 11.34 33.99
C LYS A 46 -19.28 11.27 35.35
N LYS A 47 -18.75 12.40 35.82
CA LYS A 47 -18.37 12.59 37.23
C LYS A 47 -19.55 13.19 37.97
N SER A 48 -20.17 12.40 38.82
CA SER A 48 -21.09 12.85 39.87
C SER A 48 -20.31 13.66 40.91
N LEU A 49 -20.65 14.93 41.09
CA LEU A 49 -20.23 15.74 42.23
C LEU A 49 -21.47 16.45 42.76
N SER A 50 -21.84 16.09 43.99
CA SER A 50 -22.87 16.72 44.81
C SER A 50 -22.23 17.79 45.69
N SER A 51 -22.79 18.99 45.69
CA SER A 51 -23.02 19.83 46.89
C SER A 51 -23.55 21.19 46.44
N GLU A 52 -24.78 21.48 46.87
CA GLU A 52 -25.45 22.77 46.74
C GLU A 52 -24.78 23.88 47.56
N ASP A 53 -25.24 25.10 47.28
CA ASP A 53 -25.14 26.33 48.04
C ASP A 53 -23.84 27.14 47.92
N SER A 54 -23.91 28.16 47.05
CA SER A 54 -23.81 29.58 47.44
C SER A 54 -23.32 30.41 46.24
N LEU A 55 -24.22 31.03 45.48
CA LEU A 55 -24.07 32.37 44.84
C LEU A 55 -25.23 32.65 43.86
N ASP A 56 -26.44 32.73 44.42
CA ASP A 56 -27.57 33.42 43.80
C ASP A 56 -27.32 34.93 43.82
N MET A 57 -26.63 35.45 42.79
CA MET A 57 -26.73 36.88 42.45
C MET A 57 -26.18 37.27 41.07
N VAL A 58 -26.11 36.32 40.11
CA VAL A 58 -25.84 36.63 38.68
C VAL A 58 -26.81 35.91 37.73
N HIS A 59 -27.98 35.48 38.21
CA HIS A 59 -29.07 34.95 37.38
C HIS A 59 -29.94 36.07 36.74
N GLN A 60 -29.32 37.11 36.19
CA GLN A 60 -30.00 38.13 35.38
C GLN A 60 -29.33 38.35 34.03
N PHE A 61 -28.79 37.28 33.45
CA PHE A 61 -28.64 37.15 32.00
C PHE A 61 -29.07 35.73 31.66
N ALA A 62 -30.35 35.57 31.31
CA ALA A 62 -30.90 34.33 30.82
C ALA A 62 -30.14 33.92 29.54
N TYR A 63 -29.19 33.00 29.69
CA TYR A 63 -28.51 32.29 28.61
C TYR A 63 -28.75 30.77 28.73
N ASP A 64 -29.88 30.36 29.32
CA ASP A 64 -30.20 28.95 29.53
C ASP A 64 -30.86 28.26 28.32
N ASP A 65 -31.13 29.01 27.24
CA ASP A 65 -31.57 28.47 25.95
C ASP A 65 -30.53 28.75 24.84
N ILE A 66 -29.28 28.32 25.01
CA ILE A 66 -28.51 27.97 23.81
C ILE A 66 -29.21 26.73 23.23
N ASP A 67 -30.16 26.99 22.33
CA ASP A 67 -31.06 26.02 21.72
C ASP A 67 -30.29 24.74 21.38
N SER A 68 -30.62 23.64 22.05
CA SER A 68 -29.98 22.33 21.84
C SER A 68 -29.95 21.93 20.35
N ASN A 69 -30.91 22.43 19.56
CA ASN A 69 -30.93 22.28 18.11
C ASN A 69 -29.81 23.07 17.40
N LEU A 70 -29.50 24.29 17.85
CA LEU A 70 -28.43 25.12 17.31
C LEU A 70 -27.06 24.50 17.58
N ILE A 71 -26.87 23.93 18.78
CA ILE A 71 -25.65 23.17 19.12
C ILE A 71 -25.52 21.93 18.22
N GLY A 72 -26.61 21.19 18.02
CA GLY A 72 -26.63 20.02 17.14
C GLY A 72 -26.29 20.36 15.68
N GLN A 73 -26.86 21.44 15.14
CA GLN A 73 -26.57 21.92 13.79
C GLN A 73 -25.12 22.38 13.62
N GLU A 74 -24.56 23.09 14.60
CA GLU A 74 -23.16 23.51 14.60
C GLU A 74 -22.22 22.30 14.67
N MET A 75 -22.53 21.29 15.48
CA MET A 75 -21.75 20.05 15.55
C MET A 75 -21.78 19.28 14.22
N GLU A 76 -22.95 19.17 13.58
CA GLU A 76 -23.08 18.55 12.26
C GLU A 76 -22.26 19.30 11.20
N TYR A 77 -22.37 20.63 11.18
CA TYR A 77 -21.60 21.48 10.28
C TYR A 77 -20.10 21.24 10.42
N ARG A 78 -19.58 21.26 11.66
CA ARG A 78 -18.16 21.02 11.95
C ARG A 78 -17.71 19.62 11.53
N GLN A 79 -18.57 18.63 11.73
CA GLN A 79 -18.25 17.25 11.34
C GLN A 79 -18.12 17.12 9.83
N ARG A 80 -19.07 17.69 9.07
CA ARG A 80 -19.02 17.73 7.61
C ARG A 80 -17.82 18.52 7.11
N GLU A 81 -17.57 19.69 7.70
CA GLU A 81 -16.41 20.51 7.37
C GLU A 81 -15.11 19.72 7.60
N SER A 82 -14.98 19.02 8.71
CA SER A 82 -13.80 18.19 9.00
C SER A 82 -13.57 17.11 7.94
N ILE A 83 -14.61 16.39 7.52
CA ILE A 83 -14.51 15.35 6.49
C ILE A 83 -14.12 15.95 5.13
N VAL A 84 -14.70 17.10 4.77
CA VAL A 84 -14.41 17.78 3.50
C VAL A 84 -13.01 18.40 3.48
N GLN A 85 -12.54 18.94 4.61
CA GLN A 85 -11.15 19.38 4.76
C GLN A 85 -10.18 18.20 4.69
N GLN A 86 -10.53 17.04 5.26
CA GLN A 86 -9.75 15.82 5.10
C GLN A 86 -9.70 15.37 3.63
N LEU A 87 -10.82 15.44 2.90
CA LEU A 87 -10.85 15.16 1.46
C LEU A 87 -9.91 16.10 0.70
N LEU A 88 -9.95 17.41 0.98
CA LEU A 88 -9.05 18.39 0.35
C LEU A 88 -7.58 18.13 0.67
N THR A 89 -7.23 17.95 1.95
CA THR A 89 -5.84 17.73 2.37
C THR A 89 -5.29 16.45 1.77
N THR A 90 -6.06 15.35 1.79
CA THR A 90 -5.62 14.08 1.20
C THR A 90 -5.54 14.15 -0.32
N GLU A 91 -6.41 14.91 -0.99
CA GLU A 91 -6.34 15.11 -2.44
C GLU A 91 -5.14 15.98 -2.85
N LYS A 92 -4.82 17.02 -2.08
CA LYS A 92 -3.60 17.83 -2.28
C LYS A 92 -2.35 16.97 -2.17
N ALA A 93 -2.27 16.13 -1.14
CA ALA A 93 -1.15 15.21 -0.95
C ALA A 93 -1.06 14.21 -2.11
N TYR A 94 -2.19 13.63 -2.52
CA TYR A 94 -2.23 12.67 -3.62
C TYR A 94 -1.81 13.29 -4.96
N ALA A 95 -2.39 14.43 -5.33
CA ALA A 95 -2.04 15.16 -6.55
C ALA A 95 -0.57 15.63 -6.54
N HIS A 96 -0.04 15.99 -5.38
CA HIS A 96 1.38 16.31 -5.23
C HIS A 96 2.27 15.09 -5.52
N SER A 97 1.96 13.93 -4.95
CA SER A 97 2.71 12.69 -5.22
C SER A 97 2.64 12.27 -6.69
N LEU A 98 1.46 12.40 -7.32
CA LEU A 98 1.32 12.19 -8.77
C LEU A 98 2.16 13.20 -9.58
N SER A 99 2.25 14.45 -9.14
CA SER A 99 3.11 15.45 -9.78
C SER A 99 4.60 15.14 -9.63
N LEU A 100 5.03 14.55 -8.51
CA LEU A 100 6.40 14.07 -8.32
C LEU A 100 6.70 12.90 -9.26
N LEU A 101 5.76 11.97 -9.41
CA LEU A 101 5.86 10.85 -10.35
C LEU A 101 6.00 11.35 -11.80
N ASP A 102 5.20 12.34 -12.18
CA ASP A 102 5.22 12.95 -13.50
C ASP A 102 6.55 13.69 -13.79
N SER A 103 6.98 14.57 -12.88
CA SER A 103 8.12 15.45 -13.09
C SER A 103 9.48 14.75 -13.01
N HIS A 104 9.65 13.80 -12.09
CA HIS A 104 10.93 13.16 -11.82
C HIS A 104 11.14 11.84 -12.55
N PHE A 105 10.07 11.15 -12.96
CA PHE A 105 10.17 9.84 -13.61
C PHE A 105 9.52 9.81 -14.99
N LEU A 106 8.24 10.14 -15.11
CA LEU A 106 7.50 9.99 -16.37
C LEU A 106 8.06 10.88 -17.49
N LYS A 107 8.12 12.19 -17.28
CA LYS A 107 8.62 13.13 -18.30
C LYS A 107 10.09 12.89 -18.68
N PRO A 108 11.03 12.71 -17.72
CA PRO A 108 12.42 12.41 -18.07
C PRO A 108 12.57 11.12 -18.90
N LEU A 109 11.88 10.04 -18.52
CA LEU A 109 11.95 8.78 -19.26
C LEU A 109 11.28 8.88 -20.64
N LYS A 110 10.12 9.54 -20.74
CA LYS A 110 9.42 9.80 -22.02
C LYS A 110 10.27 10.63 -22.99
N ASN A 111 11.09 11.54 -22.46
CA ASN A 111 11.99 12.36 -23.27
C ASN A 111 13.24 11.56 -23.71
N ASP A 112 13.75 10.66 -22.87
CA ASP A 112 14.87 9.78 -23.21
C ASP A 112 14.47 8.79 -24.33
N THR A 113 13.28 8.18 -24.25
CA THR A 113 12.78 7.25 -25.27
C THR A 113 12.65 7.90 -26.65
N LYS A 114 12.15 9.15 -26.70
CA LYS A 114 12.01 9.91 -27.96
C LYS A 114 13.34 10.32 -28.59
N LYS A 115 14.35 10.62 -27.76
CA LYS A 115 15.69 11.02 -28.23
C LYS A 115 16.52 9.84 -28.74
N SER A 116 16.11 8.60 -28.45
CA SER A 116 16.84 7.41 -28.85
C SER A 116 16.94 7.19 -30.37
N SER A 117 16.08 7.81 -31.19
CA SER A 117 16.22 7.75 -32.66
C SER A 117 17.51 8.43 -33.17
N PHE A 118 18.14 9.29 -32.36
CA PHE A 118 19.42 9.96 -32.66
C PHE A 118 20.63 9.33 -31.94
N HIS A 119 20.44 8.26 -31.15
CA HIS A 119 21.49 7.65 -30.33
C HIS A 119 22.45 6.73 -31.10
N PHE A 120 22.20 6.50 -32.40
CA PHE A 120 23.07 5.67 -33.24
C PHE A 120 24.50 6.24 -33.36
N LEU A 121 24.71 7.53 -33.03
CA LEU A 121 26.02 8.20 -33.08
C LEU A 121 26.68 8.44 -31.71
N GLY A 122 26.07 8.05 -30.58
CA GLY A 122 26.59 8.34 -29.24
C GLY A 122 26.63 7.13 -28.32
N ASN A 123 27.77 6.91 -27.64
CA ASN A 123 28.01 5.82 -26.68
C ASN A 123 27.11 5.80 -25.41
N LYS A 124 26.00 6.54 -25.39
CA LYS A 124 25.11 6.58 -24.23
C LYS A 124 24.04 5.50 -24.38
N LYS A 125 23.99 4.57 -23.42
CA LYS A 125 22.99 3.50 -23.39
C LYS A 125 21.61 4.10 -23.05
N MET A 126 20.57 3.66 -23.76
CA MET A 126 19.17 4.05 -23.51
C MET A 126 18.73 3.61 -22.12
N VAL A 127 17.93 4.42 -21.41
CA VAL A 127 17.52 4.10 -20.03
C VAL A 127 16.44 3.00 -20.00
N CYS A 128 15.45 3.09 -20.89
CA CYS A 128 14.43 2.05 -21.14
C CYS A 128 13.87 2.21 -22.56
N THR A 129 13.33 1.14 -23.13
CA THR A 129 12.63 1.17 -24.43
C THR A 129 11.26 1.83 -24.32
N ASP A 130 10.68 2.29 -25.44
CA ASP A 130 9.30 2.80 -25.48
C ASP A 130 8.27 1.75 -24.99
N ARG A 131 8.51 0.48 -25.31
CA ARG A 131 7.67 -0.64 -24.84
C ARG A 131 7.72 -0.78 -23.32
N GLU A 132 8.92 -0.72 -22.73
CA GLU A 132 9.11 -0.78 -21.28
C GLU A 132 8.54 0.44 -20.58
N PHE A 133 8.67 1.62 -21.18
CA PHE A 133 8.04 2.83 -20.67
C PHE A 133 6.52 2.68 -20.60
N LYS A 134 5.89 2.19 -21.68
CA LYS A 134 4.45 1.89 -21.71
C LYS A 134 4.06 0.83 -20.68
N TRP A 135 4.87 -0.22 -20.54
CA TRP A 135 4.66 -1.24 -19.52
C TRP A 135 4.84 -0.74 -18.09
N LEU A 136 5.65 0.28 -17.84
CA LEU A 136 5.88 0.81 -16.50
C LEU A 136 4.82 1.82 -16.08
N PHE A 137 4.39 2.70 -17.00
CA PHE A 137 3.51 3.83 -16.66
C PHE A 137 2.08 3.71 -17.20
N ASN A 138 1.80 2.91 -18.23
CA ASN A 138 0.49 2.78 -18.86
C ASN A 138 -0.31 4.10 -18.92
N ASN A 139 -1.40 4.22 -18.14
CA ASN A 139 -2.29 5.38 -18.09
C ASN A 139 -2.01 6.37 -16.92
N VAL A 140 -0.81 6.36 -16.32
CA VAL A 140 -0.43 7.29 -15.23
C VAL A 140 -0.56 8.75 -15.65
N GLU A 141 -0.24 9.10 -16.90
CA GLU A 141 -0.37 10.48 -17.41
C GLU A 141 -1.84 10.96 -17.34
N THR A 142 -2.79 10.07 -17.63
CA THR A 142 -4.23 10.33 -17.50
C THR A 142 -4.63 10.53 -16.04
N LEU A 143 -4.11 9.70 -15.12
CA LEU A 143 -4.36 9.87 -13.67
C LEU A 143 -3.88 11.24 -13.18
N VAL A 144 -2.65 11.64 -13.54
CA VAL A 144 -2.08 12.93 -13.16
C VAL A 144 -2.95 14.09 -13.65
N GLN A 145 -3.38 14.05 -14.90
CA GLN A 145 -4.23 15.10 -15.47
C GLN A 145 -5.60 15.13 -14.79
N GLN A 146 -6.21 13.97 -14.55
CA GLN A 146 -7.52 13.89 -13.95
C GLN A 146 -7.52 14.41 -12.52
N HIS A 147 -6.53 14.03 -11.70
CA HIS A 147 -6.46 14.46 -10.30
C HIS A 147 -6.10 15.93 -10.14
N ARG A 148 -5.42 16.53 -11.13
CA ARG A 148 -5.29 18.00 -11.19
C ARG A 148 -6.65 18.67 -11.38
N ALA A 149 -7.50 18.13 -12.26
CA ALA A 149 -8.84 18.69 -12.49
C ALA A 149 -9.78 18.45 -11.30
N ILE A 150 -9.71 17.28 -10.65
CA ILE A 150 -10.43 16.98 -9.41
C ILE A 150 -10.06 17.98 -8.32
N LEU A 151 -8.76 18.15 -8.05
CA LEU A 151 -8.28 19.09 -7.04
C LEU A 151 -8.75 20.52 -7.32
N ALA A 152 -8.63 20.99 -8.57
CA ALA A 152 -9.10 22.32 -8.95
C ALA A 152 -10.61 22.51 -8.69
N SER A 153 -11.43 21.52 -9.07
CA SER A 153 -12.89 21.58 -8.82
C SER A 153 -13.24 21.56 -7.32
N LEU A 154 -12.44 20.86 -6.51
CA LEU A 154 -12.63 20.83 -5.07
C LEU A 154 -12.20 22.16 -4.43
N GLU A 155 -11.05 22.71 -4.82
CA GLU A 155 -10.58 24.00 -4.32
C GLU A 155 -11.51 25.15 -4.68
N GLU A 156 -12.10 25.13 -5.87
CA GLU A 156 -13.13 26.07 -6.30
C GLU A 156 -14.38 25.97 -5.42
N ARG A 157 -14.88 24.74 -5.20
CA ARG A 157 -16.04 24.50 -4.35
C ARG A 157 -15.82 24.97 -2.90
N LEU A 158 -14.59 24.85 -2.39
CA LEU A 158 -14.25 25.19 -1.02
C LEU A 158 -13.83 26.64 -0.81
N GLN A 159 -13.87 27.50 -1.84
CA GLN A 159 -13.69 28.94 -1.64
C GLN A 159 -14.78 29.55 -0.77
N ILE A 160 -16.01 29.04 -0.89
CA ILE A 160 -17.17 29.47 -0.12
C ILE A 160 -17.77 28.21 0.49
N TRP A 161 -17.42 27.95 1.76
CA TRP A 161 -17.98 26.84 2.54
C TRP A 161 -18.97 27.37 3.57
N GLY A 162 -20.07 26.65 3.77
CA GLY A 162 -21.13 27.03 4.69
C GLY A 162 -22.05 25.86 5.05
N PRO A 163 -22.98 26.06 6.01
CA PRO A 163 -23.76 24.98 6.62
C PRO A 163 -24.75 24.29 5.67
N THR A 164 -25.13 24.94 4.58
CA THR A 164 -26.05 24.39 3.57
C THR A 164 -25.35 24.06 2.24
N GLN A 165 -24.01 24.08 2.23
CA GLN A 165 -23.24 23.90 1.01
C GLN A 165 -23.42 22.49 0.44
N ILE A 166 -23.75 22.44 -0.84
CA ILE A 166 -23.85 21.20 -1.61
C ILE A 166 -22.47 20.86 -2.14
N ILE A 167 -22.06 19.59 -2.08
CA ILE A 167 -20.81 19.07 -2.67
C ILE A 167 -21.04 17.81 -3.50
N SER A 168 -22.17 17.13 -3.33
CA SER A 168 -22.50 15.89 -4.06
C SER A 168 -22.42 16.00 -5.58
N ASP A 169 -22.76 17.15 -6.18
CA ASP A 169 -22.69 17.39 -7.62
C ASP A 169 -21.24 17.33 -8.13
N VAL A 170 -20.29 17.84 -7.36
CA VAL A 170 -18.85 17.75 -7.66
C VAL A 170 -18.39 16.31 -7.54
N LEU A 171 -18.75 15.62 -6.45
CA LEU A 171 -18.36 14.22 -6.23
C LEU A 171 -18.96 13.27 -7.28
N HIS A 172 -20.23 13.47 -7.63
CA HIS A 172 -20.94 12.71 -8.67
C HIS A 172 -20.23 12.85 -10.03
N ALA A 173 -19.77 14.07 -10.37
CA ALA A 173 -19.02 14.31 -11.60
C ALA A 173 -17.62 13.66 -11.62
N TRP A 174 -17.10 13.20 -10.49
CA TRP A 174 -15.82 12.50 -10.41
C TRP A 174 -15.95 11.00 -10.66
N ILE A 175 -16.99 10.36 -10.13
CA ILE A 175 -17.13 8.89 -10.10
C ILE A 175 -16.94 8.25 -11.49
N PRO A 176 -17.59 8.71 -12.58
CA PRO A 176 -17.40 8.10 -13.91
C PRO A 176 -15.97 8.21 -14.42
N LYS A 177 -15.22 9.23 -13.98
CA LYS A 177 -13.82 9.44 -14.40
C LYS A 177 -12.91 8.43 -13.70
N LEU A 178 -13.26 8.00 -12.48
CA LEU A 178 -12.48 7.04 -11.71
C LEU A 178 -12.46 5.62 -12.34
N ASP A 179 -13.31 5.32 -13.32
CA ASP A 179 -13.23 4.07 -14.09
C ASP A 179 -11.85 3.84 -14.73
N MET A 180 -11.07 4.91 -14.98
CA MET A 180 -9.69 4.80 -15.49
C MET A 180 -8.76 3.99 -14.57
N TYR A 181 -9.08 3.88 -13.28
CA TYR A 181 -8.33 3.05 -12.34
C TYR A 181 -8.39 1.57 -12.69
N TYR A 182 -9.46 1.10 -13.33
CA TYR A 182 -9.57 -0.30 -13.75
C TYR A 182 -8.39 -0.71 -14.64
N GLU A 183 -8.04 0.14 -15.60
CA GLU A 183 -6.92 -0.09 -16.53
C GLU A 183 -5.57 0.02 -15.82
N TYR A 184 -5.44 0.95 -14.86
CA TYR A 184 -4.23 1.07 -14.05
C TYR A 184 -3.97 -0.18 -13.21
N ILE A 185 -4.98 -0.61 -12.44
CA ILE A 185 -4.90 -1.75 -11.52
C ILE A 185 -4.67 -3.04 -12.29
N ARG A 186 -5.36 -3.23 -13.42
CA ARG A 186 -5.20 -4.40 -14.28
C ARG A 186 -3.77 -4.57 -14.78
N HIS A 187 -3.07 -3.48 -15.04
CA HIS A 187 -1.71 -3.46 -15.60
C HIS A 187 -0.62 -3.42 -14.52
N TYR A 188 -0.99 -3.31 -13.25
CA TYR A 188 -0.05 -3.09 -12.15
C TYR A 188 0.99 -4.21 -12.00
N ASP A 189 0.61 -5.46 -12.25
CA ASP A 189 1.52 -6.62 -12.22
C ASP A 189 2.63 -6.55 -13.28
N VAL A 190 2.27 -6.12 -14.50
CA VAL A 190 3.22 -5.88 -15.59
C VAL A 190 4.16 -4.72 -15.24
N ALA A 191 3.62 -3.65 -14.64
CA ALA A 191 4.43 -2.50 -14.21
C ALA A 191 5.47 -2.90 -13.15
N MET A 192 5.06 -3.63 -12.10
CA MET A 192 5.99 -4.07 -11.04
C MET A 192 7.03 -5.06 -11.57
N THR A 193 6.63 -6.02 -12.42
CA THR A 193 7.57 -6.97 -13.03
C THR A 193 8.58 -6.25 -13.94
N THR A 194 8.12 -5.25 -14.69
CA THR A 194 8.98 -4.42 -15.54
C THR A 194 9.96 -3.61 -14.69
N PHE A 195 9.49 -3.02 -13.59
CA PHE A 195 10.33 -2.31 -12.64
C PHE A 195 11.43 -3.22 -12.06
N ASP A 196 11.09 -4.42 -11.59
CA ASP A 196 12.06 -5.36 -11.01
C ASP A 196 13.11 -5.84 -12.03
N ARG A 197 12.74 -5.92 -13.30
CA ARG A 197 13.70 -6.23 -14.37
C ARG A 197 14.59 -5.03 -14.69
N LEU A 198 14.02 -3.84 -14.80
CA LEU A 198 14.74 -2.61 -15.14
C LEU A 198 15.71 -2.18 -14.02
N THR A 199 15.38 -2.42 -12.75
CA THR A 199 16.31 -2.12 -11.64
C THR A 199 17.61 -2.92 -11.68
N LYS A 200 17.62 -4.09 -12.35
CA LYS A 200 18.85 -4.86 -12.61
C LYS A 200 19.65 -4.31 -13.79
N TYR A 201 19.04 -3.47 -14.63
CA TYR A 201 19.68 -2.82 -15.76
C TYR A 201 20.39 -1.53 -15.33
N GLN A 202 21.72 -1.51 -15.46
CA GLN A 202 22.59 -0.45 -14.93
C GLN A 202 22.20 0.99 -15.32
N PRO A 203 21.85 1.31 -16.59
CA PRO A 203 21.38 2.66 -16.95
C PRO A 203 20.12 3.10 -16.20
N PHE A 204 19.14 2.22 -16.05
CA PHE A 204 17.92 2.49 -15.29
C PHE A 204 18.20 2.62 -13.79
N ALA A 205 19.01 1.72 -13.22
CA ALA A 205 19.43 1.81 -11.82
C ALA A 205 20.11 3.14 -11.50
N LYS A 206 21.02 3.61 -12.37
CA LYS A 206 21.67 4.93 -12.23
C LYS A 206 20.68 6.08 -12.35
N PHE A 207 19.72 5.99 -13.27
CA PHE A 207 18.65 6.98 -13.40
C PHE A 207 17.83 7.09 -12.11
N ILE A 208 17.40 5.96 -11.52
CA ILE A 208 16.66 5.95 -10.24
C ILE A 208 17.49 6.57 -9.12
N GLN A 209 18.77 6.18 -8.98
CA GLN A 209 19.67 6.76 -7.97
C GLN A 209 19.87 8.26 -8.15
N GLN A 210 19.92 8.76 -9.38
CA GLN A 210 20.03 10.20 -9.66
C GLN A 210 18.75 10.93 -9.30
N ALA A 211 17.59 10.39 -9.70
CA ALA A 211 16.29 10.96 -9.35
C ALA A 211 16.15 11.07 -7.82
N GLN A 212 16.46 10.01 -7.07
CA GLN A 212 16.37 9.94 -5.60
C GLN A 212 17.25 10.93 -4.85
N LYS A 213 18.29 11.52 -5.47
CA LYS A 213 19.09 12.59 -4.86
C LYS A 213 18.37 13.93 -4.83
N THR A 214 17.23 14.06 -5.50
CA THR A 214 16.50 15.32 -5.58
C THR A 214 15.77 15.59 -4.25
N PRO A 215 16.05 16.72 -3.56
CA PRO A 215 15.44 17.02 -2.26
C PRO A 215 13.92 17.06 -2.28
N THR A 216 13.32 17.41 -3.42
CA THR A 216 11.86 17.49 -3.61
C THR A 216 11.15 16.15 -3.48
N LEU A 217 11.83 15.02 -3.71
CA LEU A 217 11.22 13.69 -3.58
C LEU A 217 11.04 13.26 -2.12
N LYS A 218 11.65 13.93 -1.14
CA LYS A 218 11.48 13.62 0.30
C LYS A 218 11.56 12.11 0.63
N ASN A 219 12.48 11.38 0.00
CA ASN A 219 12.67 9.91 0.10
C ASN A 219 11.61 9.03 -0.58
N GLU A 220 10.67 9.59 -1.32
CA GLU A 220 9.75 8.82 -2.16
C GLU A 220 10.50 8.11 -3.29
N THR A 221 10.20 6.82 -3.45
CA THR A 221 10.76 5.96 -4.47
C THR A 221 9.80 5.85 -5.66
N LEU A 222 10.30 5.48 -6.84
CA LEU A 222 9.42 5.21 -7.97
C LEU A 222 8.39 4.12 -7.63
N VAL A 223 8.80 3.08 -6.90
CA VAL A 223 7.88 2.01 -6.47
C VAL A 223 6.80 2.58 -5.58
N SER A 224 7.16 3.30 -4.50
CA SER A 224 6.17 3.85 -3.55
C SER A 224 5.15 4.73 -4.27
N LEU A 225 5.61 5.63 -5.15
CA LEU A 225 4.74 6.49 -5.96
C LEU A 225 3.80 5.70 -6.90
N LEU A 226 4.25 4.59 -7.47
CA LEU A 226 3.39 3.69 -8.26
C LEU A 226 2.40 2.91 -7.37
N GLN A 227 2.61 2.77 -6.06
CA GLN A 227 1.63 2.07 -5.20
C GLN A 227 0.50 2.99 -4.74
N ILE A 228 0.74 4.30 -4.62
CA ILE A 228 -0.24 5.26 -4.07
C ILE A 228 -1.61 5.20 -4.77
N PRO A 229 -1.73 5.07 -6.10
CA PRO A 229 -3.03 5.00 -6.76
C PRO A 229 -3.92 3.84 -6.29
N LEU A 230 -3.35 2.74 -5.77
CA LEU A 230 -4.12 1.61 -5.27
C LEU A 230 -5.01 1.97 -4.06
N GLN A 231 -4.64 3.01 -3.29
CA GLN A 231 -5.40 3.45 -2.12
C GLN A 231 -6.44 4.54 -2.42
N CYS A 232 -6.53 5.01 -3.67
CA CYS A 232 -7.42 6.12 -3.99
C CYS A 232 -8.91 5.74 -3.91
N ILE A 233 -9.28 4.59 -4.48
CA ILE A 233 -10.67 4.11 -4.50
C ILE A 233 -11.18 3.80 -3.08
N PRO A 234 -10.47 3.01 -2.24
CA PRO A 234 -10.89 2.79 -0.86
C PRO A 234 -11.01 4.09 -0.04
N ARG A 235 -10.10 5.05 -0.26
CA ARG A 235 -10.15 6.34 0.43
C ARG A 235 -11.40 7.15 0.07
N TYR A 236 -11.74 7.24 -1.21
CA TYR A 236 -12.96 7.95 -1.62
C TYR A 236 -14.23 7.23 -1.15
N GLU A 237 -14.27 5.90 -1.21
CA GLU A 237 -15.38 5.11 -0.64
C GLU A 237 -15.60 5.45 0.84
N SER A 238 -14.52 5.46 1.64
CA SER A 238 -14.58 5.80 3.06
C SER A 238 -15.00 7.25 3.30
N LEU A 239 -14.44 8.23 2.58
CA LEU A 239 -14.73 9.66 2.79
C LEU A 239 -16.14 10.02 2.34
N PHE A 240 -16.60 9.49 1.20
CA PHE A 240 -17.93 9.79 0.68
C PHE A 240 -19.02 9.13 1.55
N SER A 241 -18.75 7.91 2.03
CA SER A 241 -19.61 7.26 3.01
C SER A 241 -19.70 8.05 4.30
N ALA A 242 -18.56 8.45 4.87
CA ALA A 242 -18.55 9.27 6.09
C ALA A 242 -19.30 10.58 5.90
N LEU A 243 -19.11 11.27 4.78
CA LEU A 243 -19.79 12.54 4.50
C LEU A 243 -21.30 12.37 4.39
N ALA A 244 -21.77 11.33 3.70
CA ALA A 244 -23.20 11.03 3.59
C ALA A 244 -23.81 10.66 4.95
N ASP A 245 -23.13 9.82 5.73
CA ASP A 245 -23.64 9.34 7.03
C ASP A 245 -23.68 10.45 8.11
N HIS A 246 -22.84 11.49 7.97
CA HIS A 246 -22.85 12.68 8.85
C HIS A 246 -23.62 13.86 8.24
N THR A 247 -24.45 13.60 7.22
CA THR A 247 -25.39 14.60 6.70
C THR A 247 -26.80 14.25 7.16
N THR A 248 -27.50 15.20 7.79
CA THR A 248 -28.88 14.98 8.26
C THR A 248 -29.88 15.04 7.12
N ALA A 249 -31.04 14.38 7.32
CA ALA A 249 -32.12 14.33 6.34
C ALA A 249 -32.73 15.71 6.00
N LEU A 250 -32.51 16.73 6.85
CA LEU A 250 -32.96 18.11 6.62
C LEU A 250 -32.03 18.87 5.67
N HIS A 251 -30.77 18.44 5.54
CA HIS A 251 -29.81 19.13 4.68
C HIS A 251 -30.13 18.90 3.20
N PRO A 252 -30.06 19.95 2.34
CA PRO A 252 -30.40 19.83 0.91
C PRO A 252 -29.56 18.77 0.17
N ASP A 253 -28.31 18.58 0.61
CA ASP A 253 -27.36 17.62 0.04
C ASP A 253 -27.54 16.15 0.50
N TYR A 254 -28.49 15.85 1.41
CA TYR A 254 -28.66 14.50 1.97
C TYR A 254 -28.92 13.41 0.91
N ARG A 255 -30.00 13.58 0.13
CA ARG A 255 -30.37 12.58 -0.89
C ARG A 255 -29.32 12.46 -2.00
N PRO A 256 -28.79 13.58 -2.54
CA PRO A 256 -27.68 13.52 -3.48
C PRO A 256 -26.42 12.83 -2.94
N LEU A 257 -26.00 13.09 -1.71
CA LEU A 257 -24.84 12.42 -1.10
C LEU A 257 -25.05 10.92 -0.93
N HIS A 258 -26.24 10.48 -0.52
CA HIS A 258 -26.55 9.04 -0.46
C HIS A 258 -26.63 8.39 -1.85
N HIS A 259 -26.90 9.16 -2.91
CA HIS A 259 -26.75 8.66 -4.28
C HIS A 259 -25.28 8.48 -4.65
N VAL A 260 -24.44 9.51 -4.41
CA VAL A 260 -22.98 9.47 -4.60
C VAL A 260 -22.34 8.32 -3.83
N LYS A 261 -22.73 8.11 -2.57
CA LYS A 261 -22.28 6.97 -1.75
C LYS A 261 -22.51 5.64 -2.45
N ARG A 262 -23.76 5.39 -2.90
CA ARG A 262 -24.11 4.13 -3.59
C ARG A 262 -23.34 3.92 -4.89
N GLU A 263 -23.11 4.98 -5.66
CA GLU A 263 -22.33 4.88 -6.89
C GLU A 263 -20.84 4.60 -6.62
N MET A 264 -20.28 5.25 -5.60
CA MET A 264 -18.90 5.03 -5.17
C MET A 264 -18.72 3.61 -4.63
N ASP A 265 -19.65 3.11 -3.80
CA ASP A 265 -19.65 1.73 -3.29
C ASP A 265 -19.73 0.71 -4.44
N ALA A 266 -20.55 0.98 -5.45
CA ALA A 266 -20.65 0.12 -6.64
C ALA A 266 -19.33 0.08 -7.43
N LEU A 267 -18.68 1.23 -7.60
CA LEU A 267 -17.37 1.32 -8.25
C LEU A 267 -16.28 0.59 -7.46
N ALA A 268 -16.22 0.81 -6.14
CA ALA A 268 -15.27 0.16 -5.25
C ALA A 268 -15.44 -1.36 -5.28
N LYS A 269 -16.68 -1.85 -5.16
CA LYS A 269 -17.01 -3.28 -5.26
C LYS A 269 -16.61 -3.88 -6.61
N LYS A 270 -16.81 -3.16 -7.72
CA LYS A 270 -16.41 -3.58 -9.07
C LYS A 270 -14.89 -3.78 -9.17
N MET A 271 -14.09 -2.96 -8.48
CA MET A 271 -12.63 -3.00 -8.55
C MET A 271 -11.98 -3.81 -7.42
N HIS A 272 -12.70 -4.12 -6.35
CA HIS A 272 -12.17 -4.68 -5.10
C HIS A 272 -11.26 -5.89 -5.30
N SER A 273 -11.70 -6.90 -6.05
CA SER A 273 -10.89 -8.11 -6.25
C SER A 273 -9.56 -7.84 -6.97
N ARG A 274 -9.54 -6.84 -7.88
CA ARG A 274 -8.33 -6.43 -8.61
C ARG A 274 -7.42 -5.58 -7.74
N LEU A 275 -7.98 -4.73 -6.89
CA LEU A 275 -7.22 -3.94 -5.91
C LEU A 275 -6.49 -4.86 -4.93
N VAL A 276 -7.20 -5.82 -4.33
CA VAL A 276 -6.60 -6.80 -3.41
C VAL A 276 -5.48 -7.59 -4.10
N ASP A 277 -5.67 -7.95 -5.37
CA ASP A 277 -4.64 -8.63 -6.16
C ASP A 277 -3.41 -7.73 -6.42
N ALA A 278 -3.62 -6.46 -6.76
CA ALA A 278 -2.53 -5.49 -6.96
C ALA A 278 -1.78 -5.16 -5.66
N GLU A 279 -2.47 -5.08 -4.52
CA GLU A 279 -1.84 -4.96 -3.20
C GLU A 279 -0.99 -6.18 -2.88
N ASN A 280 -1.47 -7.38 -3.22
CA ASN A 280 -0.68 -8.61 -3.08
C ASN A 280 0.57 -8.57 -3.97
N VAL A 281 0.48 -8.09 -5.21
CA VAL A 281 1.66 -7.86 -6.07
C VAL A 281 2.66 -6.91 -5.40
N SER A 282 2.18 -5.82 -4.79
CA SER A 282 3.03 -4.89 -4.03
C SER A 282 3.73 -5.58 -2.85
N GLN A 283 3.04 -6.46 -2.13
CA GLN A 283 3.64 -7.26 -1.05
C GLN A 283 4.72 -8.23 -1.57
N VAL A 284 4.45 -8.94 -2.68
CA VAL A 284 5.42 -9.82 -3.33
C VAL A 284 6.66 -9.03 -3.74
N GLN A 285 6.46 -7.88 -4.36
CA GLN A 285 7.53 -6.99 -4.81
C GLN A 285 8.42 -6.55 -3.63
N LYS A 286 7.83 -6.12 -2.51
CA LYS A 286 8.56 -5.77 -1.28
C LYS A 286 9.35 -6.97 -0.76
N LEU A 287 8.71 -8.13 -0.61
CA LEU A 287 9.37 -9.35 -0.14
C LEU A 287 10.56 -9.73 -1.03
N GLN A 288 10.40 -9.68 -2.35
CA GLN A 288 11.49 -10.01 -3.28
C GLN A 288 12.69 -9.08 -3.17
N GLN A 289 12.48 -7.80 -2.85
CA GLN A 289 13.58 -6.87 -2.58
C GLN A 289 14.32 -7.17 -1.27
N HIS A 290 13.62 -7.73 -0.27
CA HIS A 290 14.20 -8.10 1.01
C HIS A 290 14.84 -9.49 1.03
N ILE A 291 14.52 -10.37 0.08
CA ILE A 291 15.14 -11.69 -0.05
C ILE A 291 16.47 -11.55 -0.80
N LEU A 292 17.56 -11.75 -0.07
CA LEU A 292 18.93 -11.67 -0.59
C LEU A 292 19.34 -13.00 -1.24
N HIS A 293 20.08 -12.92 -2.34
CA HIS A 293 20.67 -14.06 -3.05
C HIS A 293 19.66 -15.07 -3.63
N SER A 294 18.41 -14.67 -3.88
CA SER A 294 17.43 -15.53 -4.55
C SER A 294 17.81 -15.80 -6.02
N PRO A 295 17.81 -17.06 -6.48
CA PRO A 295 18.15 -17.42 -7.86
C PRO A 295 16.99 -17.19 -8.85
N PHE A 296 15.76 -16.99 -8.35
CA PHE A 296 14.58 -16.82 -9.19
C PHE A 296 14.35 -15.35 -9.58
N GLY A 297 13.82 -15.15 -10.79
CA GLY A 297 13.47 -13.84 -11.33
C GLY A 297 12.11 -13.31 -10.84
N PRO A 298 11.76 -12.06 -11.22
CA PRO A 298 10.41 -11.55 -11.05
C PRO A 298 9.44 -12.36 -11.93
N ASN A 299 8.23 -12.58 -11.43
CA ASN A 299 7.17 -13.29 -12.13
C ASN A 299 5.85 -12.53 -11.94
N ALA A 300 5.25 -12.03 -13.03
CA ALA A 300 4.03 -11.24 -13.00
C ALA A 300 2.83 -11.99 -12.39
N ARG A 301 2.83 -13.33 -12.47
CA ARG A 301 1.74 -14.17 -11.96
C ARG A 301 1.93 -14.58 -10.50
N ARG A 302 3.09 -14.27 -9.89
CA ARG A 302 3.39 -14.64 -8.51
C ARG A 302 2.51 -13.85 -7.54
N ARG A 303 1.86 -14.56 -6.61
CA ARG A 303 1.08 -14.01 -5.50
C ARG A 303 1.53 -14.61 -4.18
N LEU A 304 1.57 -13.81 -3.13
CA LEU A 304 1.82 -14.26 -1.76
C LEU A 304 0.56 -14.97 -1.23
N ILE A 305 0.73 -16.20 -0.75
CA ILE A 305 -0.38 -17.04 -0.27
C ILE A 305 -0.33 -17.22 1.24
N LEU A 306 0.87 -17.46 1.78
CA LEU A 306 1.10 -17.66 3.20
C LEU A 306 2.56 -17.35 3.54
N GLN A 307 2.80 -16.78 4.71
CA GLN A 307 4.14 -16.62 5.28
C GLN A 307 4.06 -17.02 6.76
N LYS A 308 4.76 -18.09 7.14
CA LYS A 308 4.80 -18.59 8.52
C LYS A 308 6.14 -19.26 8.81
N GLU A 309 6.49 -19.35 10.08
CA GLU A 309 7.63 -20.14 10.54
C GLU A 309 7.28 -21.63 10.55
N LEU A 310 8.30 -22.45 10.33
CA LEU A 310 8.24 -23.91 10.44
C LEU A 310 9.22 -24.34 11.52
N ASP A 311 8.80 -25.28 12.35
CA ASP A 311 9.58 -25.83 13.46
C ASP A 311 10.78 -26.62 12.94
N ARG A 312 10.56 -27.37 11.85
CA ARG A 312 11.60 -28.23 11.26
C ARG A 312 11.28 -28.53 9.81
N VAL A 313 12.31 -28.66 9.00
CA VAL A 313 12.21 -29.08 7.59
C VAL A 313 13.17 -30.23 7.35
N ILE A 314 12.71 -31.33 6.77
CA ILE A 314 13.55 -32.46 6.35
C ILE A 314 13.49 -32.55 4.83
N VAL A 315 14.64 -32.58 4.17
CA VAL A 315 14.75 -32.69 2.72
C VAL A 315 15.50 -33.97 2.36
N ASN A 316 14.85 -34.88 1.63
CA ASN A 316 15.42 -36.18 1.25
C ASN A 316 16.07 -36.91 2.44
N GLY A 317 15.41 -36.92 3.60
CA GLY A 317 15.88 -37.55 4.84
C GLY A 317 16.94 -36.76 5.63
N LYS A 318 17.39 -35.60 5.15
CA LYS A 318 18.35 -34.74 5.86
C LYS A 318 17.63 -33.59 6.55
N VAL A 319 17.85 -33.43 7.86
CA VAL A 319 17.33 -32.30 8.62
C VAL A 319 17.97 -31.01 8.12
N GLN A 320 17.14 -30.10 7.65
CA GLN A 320 17.51 -28.74 7.34
C GLN A 320 17.28 -27.90 8.61
N SER A 321 18.21 -26.99 8.95
CA SER A 321 18.29 -26.36 10.29
C SER A 321 16.96 -26.04 10.97
N ASP A 322 16.98 -26.10 12.30
CA ASP A 322 15.82 -26.19 13.20
C ASP A 322 14.92 -24.94 13.34
N LEU A 323 14.98 -23.95 12.44
CA LEU A 323 14.00 -22.85 12.33
C LEU A 323 14.17 -22.15 10.97
N GLN A 324 13.10 -22.13 10.18
CA GLN A 324 13.05 -21.43 8.90
C GLN A 324 11.70 -20.75 8.72
N ALA A 325 11.72 -19.50 8.26
CA ALA A 325 10.52 -18.89 7.73
C ALA A 325 10.26 -19.44 6.33
N ALA A 326 9.03 -19.88 6.09
CA ALA A 326 8.58 -20.37 4.81
C ALA A 326 7.60 -19.37 4.20
N ILE A 327 7.84 -19.03 2.94
CA ILE A 327 7.01 -18.12 2.16
C ILE A 327 6.40 -18.93 1.01
N LEU A 328 5.09 -19.16 1.10
CA LEU A 328 4.32 -19.80 0.06
C LEU A 328 3.84 -18.75 -0.93
N PHE A 329 4.35 -18.85 -2.15
CA PHE A 329 3.82 -18.14 -3.31
C PHE A 329 2.90 -19.06 -4.13
N SER A 330 2.22 -18.46 -5.10
CA SER A 330 1.32 -19.17 -6.02
C SER A 330 2.00 -20.13 -6.99
N ASP A 331 3.33 -20.08 -7.09
CA ASP A 331 4.14 -20.90 -8.01
C ASP A 331 5.29 -21.65 -7.30
N LEU A 332 5.70 -21.20 -6.11
CA LEU A 332 6.83 -21.77 -5.38
C LEU A 332 6.73 -21.59 -3.87
N LEU A 333 7.39 -22.47 -3.13
CA LEU A 333 7.66 -22.33 -1.70
C LEU A 333 9.11 -21.88 -1.50
N VAL A 334 9.37 -20.78 -0.79
CA VAL A 334 10.74 -20.32 -0.45
C VAL A 334 11.03 -20.53 1.02
N PHE A 335 12.18 -21.09 1.32
CA PHE A 335 12.74 -21.12 2.66
C PHE A 335 13.75 -20.00 2.83
N VAL A 336 13.56 -19.20 3.87
CA VAL A 336 14.41 -18.06 4.21
C VAL A 336 14.81 -18.09 5.68
N ARG A 337 15.90 -17.40 6.02
CA ARG A 337 16.27 -17.10 7.40
C ARG A 337 16.43 -15.61 7.60
N PRO A 338 16.06 -15.05 8.76
CA PRO A 338 16.37 -13.67 9.07
C PRO A 338 17.90 -13.47 9.02
N LYS A 339 18.33 -12.33 8.49
CA LYS A 339 19.73 -11.93 8.54
C LYS A 339 20.09 -11.57 9.99
N LEU A 340 21.22 -12.05 10.48
CA LEU A 340 21.69 -11.75 11.85
C LEU A 340 22.11 -10.26 11.99
N ASP A 341 22.77 -9.72 10.96
CA ASP A 341 23.30 -8.35 10.93
C ASP A 341 22.43 -7.38 10.11
N GLY A 342 21.19 -7.16 10.56
CA GLY A 342 20.28 -6.12 10.06
C GLY A 342 19.08 -6.62 9.24
N PRO A 343 18.33 -5.69 8.61
CA PRO A 343 17.08 -6.04 7.95
C PRO A 343 17.31 -6.86 6.68
N GLY A 344 16.51 -7.91 6.50
CA GLY A 344 16.52 -8.73 5.29
C GLY A 344 16.38 -10.22 5.57
N LEU A 345 16.08 -10.97 4.51
CA LEU A 345 15.86 -12.41 4.53
C LEU A 345 16.93 -13.08 3.66
N LEU A 346 17.69 -14.00 4.23
CA LEU A 346 18.67 -14.79 3.49
C LEU A 346 17.97 -15.99 2.85
N TYR A 347 18.01 -16.07 1.52
CA TYR A 347 17.55 -17.23 0.77
C TYR A 347 18.31 -18.51 1.19
N LYS A 348 17.59 -19.64 1.32
CA LYS A 348 18.17 -20.97 1.55
C LYS A 348 17.89 -21.93 0.43
N SER A 349 16.62 -22.15 0.14
CA SER A 349 16.16 -23.06 -0.90
C SER A 349 14.75 -22.66 -1.35
N HIS A 350 14.29 -23.23 -2.46
CA HIS A 350 12.90 -23.13 -2.87
C HIS A 350 12.43 -24.44 -3.49
N VAL A 351 11.12 -24.62 -3.54
CA VAL A 351 10.45 -25.77 -4.13
C VAL A 351 9.43 -25.25 -5.15
N PRO A 352 9.61 -25.51 -6.45
CA PRO A 352 8.56 -25.28 -7.44
C PRO A 352 7.31 -26.09 -7.10
N LEU A 353 6.13 -25.52 -7.28
CA LEU A 353 4.86 -26.19 -6.95
C LEU A 353 4.17 -26.82 -8.17
N GLU A 354 4.71 -26.59 -9.36
CA GLU A 354 4.26 -27.26 -10.58
C GLU A 354 4.41 -28.78 -10.42
N HIS A 355 3.31 -29.51 -10.62
CA HIS A 355 3.22 -30.97 -10.41
C HIS A 355 3.55 -31.47 -8.99
N ALA A 356 3.60 -30.58 -8.01
CA ALA A 356 3.86 -30.98 -6.64
C ALA A 356 2.65 -31.74 -6.05
N LYS A 357 2.91 -32.63 -5.10
CA LYS A 357 1.88 -33.34 -4.33
C LYS A 357 2.06 -33.07 -2.86
N ILE A 358 0.95 -32.85 -2.16
CA ILE A 358 0.91 -32.57 -0.73
C ILE A 358 0.11 -33.65 0.00
N ARG A 359 0.62 -34.13 1.13
CA ARG A 359 -0.03 -35.12 2.00
C ARG A 359 0.23 -34.79 3.47
N SER A 360 -0.77 -34.99 4.33
CA SER A 360 -0.57 -34.96 5.78
C SER A 360 0.00 -36.27 6.27
N LEU A 361 1.01 -36.21 7.13
CA LEU A 361 1.64 -37.39 7.72
C LEU A 361 1.17 -37.59 9.16
N SER A 362 1.04 -38.85 9.55
CA SER A 362 0.85 -39.24 10.95
C SER A 362 2.16 -39.12 11.74
N LYS A 363 2.04 -39.07 13.08
CA LYS A 363 3.19 -39.00 13.99
C LYS A 363 4.20 -40.13 13.74
N ASP A 364 3.69 -41.33 13.50
CA ASP A 364 4.49 -42.54 13.30
C ASP A 364 5.26 -42.51 11.97
N GLU A 365 4.66 -41.95 10.91
CA GLU A 365 5.31 -41.82 9.60
C GLU A 365 6.38 -40.71 9.58
N ALA A 366 6.13 -39.61 10.27
CA ALA A 366 7.00 -38.43 10.23
C ALA A 366 8.09 -38.41 11.32
N GLY A 367 7.93 -39.19 12.40
CA GLY A 367 8.78 -39.09 13.58
C GLY A 367 8.59 -37.75 14.33
N GLY A 368 7.38 -37.19 14.28
CA GLY A 368 7.03 -35.93 14.94
C GLY A 368 5.58 -35.51 14.66
N ASP A 369 5.04 -34.64 15.50
CA ASP A 369 3.66 -34.16 15.38
C ASP A 369 3.53 -33.11 14.25
N HIS A 370 2.31 -32.97 13.71
CA HIS A 370 1.91 -31.90 12.79
C HIS A 370 2.77 -31.76 11.53
N ALA A 371 3.05 -32.88 10.86
CA ALA A 371 3.90 -32.94 9.68
C ALA A 371 3.14 -32.98 8.35
N LEU A 372 3.72 -32.37 7.32
CA LEU A 372 3.24 -32.36 5.93
C LEU A 372 4.35 -32.85 5.00
N GLU A 373 4.01 -33.75 4.08
CA GLU A 373 4.89 -34.22 3.02
C GLU A 373 4.57 -33.51 1.71
N LEU A 374 5.55 -32.75 1.20
CA LEU A 374 5.52 -32.11 -0.11
C LEU A 374 6.50 -32.82 -1.04
N ILE A 375 5.99 -33.45 -2.09
CA ILE A 375 6.77 -34.13 -3.12
C ILE A 375 6.76 -33.26 -4.37
N SER A 376 7.92 -32.75 -4.77
CA SER A 376 8.10 -31.95 -5.99
C SER A 376 8.82 -32.77 -7.05
N SER A 377 8.23 -32.93 -8.23
CA SER A 377 8.87 -33.57 -9.38
C SER A 377 9.47 -32.53 -10.32
N LEU A 378 10.80 -32.48 -10.42
CA LEU A 378 11.44 -31.73 -11.50
C LEU A 378 11.36 -32.54 -12.80
N ARG A 379 10.59 -32.06 -13.78
CA ARG A 379 10.68 -32.55 -15.17
C ARG A 379 11.82 -31.78 -15.87
N GLY A 380 13.02 -32.33 -15.83
CA GLY A 380 14.12 -31.90 -16.68
C GLY A 380 14.22 -32.76 -17.94
N VAL A 381 14.51 -32.15 -19.09
CA VAL A 381 15.04 -32.87 -20.25
C VAL A 381 16.55 -32.79 -20.15
N ASP A 382 17.22 -33.91 -19.90
CA ASP A 382 18.68 -33.97 -19.94
C ASP A 382 19.09 -33.85 -21.41
N SER A 383 19.90 -32.83 -21.76
CA SER A 383 20.29 -32.54 -23.14
C SER A 383 21.18 -33.61 -23.79
N LEU A 384 21.54 -34.65 -23.03
CA LEU A 384 22.41 -35.73 -23.48
C LEU A 384 21.72 -37.09 -23.59
N ASN A 385 20.54 -37.28 -23.00
CA ASN A 385 19.80 -38.54 -23.08
C ASN A 385 18.30 -38.23 -23.11
N SER A 386 17.61 -38.69 -24.16
CA SER A 386 16.15 -38.58 -24.38
C SER A 386 15.27 -39.32 -23.35
N THR A 387 15.76 -39.49 -22.12
CA THR A 387 15.04 -40.08 -20.99
C THR A 387 14.62 -38.97 -20.02
N ILE A 388 13.31 -38.84 -19.79
CA ILE A 388 12.76 -37.97 -18.74
C ILE A 388 13.12 -38.58 -17.40
N MET A 389 14.22 -38.15 -16.78
CA MET A 389 14.52 -38.51 -15.39
C MET A 389 13.75 -37.56 -14.47
N ALA A 390 12.60 -38.02 -13.98
CA ALA A 390 11.87 -37.33 -12.94
C ALA A 390 12.65 -37.48 -11.62
N THR A 391 13.49 -36.51 -11.29
CA THR A 391 14.08 -36.44 -9.95
C THR A 391 13.04 -35.83 -9.01
N SER A 392 12.41 -36.67 -8.19
CA SER A 392 11.50 -36.21 -7.15
C SER A 392 12.28 -35.79 -5.91
N THR A 393 11.93 -34.65 -5.34
CA THR A 393 12.45 -34.20 -4.05
C THR A 393 11.33 -34.22 -3.02
N THR A 394 11.58 -34.87 -1.89
CA THR A 394 10.62 -34.99 -0.79
C THR A 394 11.00 -34.05 0.33
N HIS A 395 10.05 -33.21 0.73
CA HIS A 395 10.16 -32.26 1.82
C HIS A 395 9.14 -32.62 2.89
N ILE A 396 9.60 -32.83 4.13
CA ILE A 396 8.74 -33.00 5.29
C ILE A 396 8.79 -31.71 6.10
N LEU A 397 7.65 -31.05 6.24
CA LEU A 397 7.48 -29.77 6.91
C LEU A 397 6.78 -30.00 8.26
N PHE A 398 7.41 -29.64 9.36
CA PHE A 398 6.81 -29.68 10.70
C PHE A 398 6.28 -28.30 11.05
N THR A 399 5.06 -28.27 11.57
CA THR A 399 4.37 -27.04 11.96
C THR A 399 4.13 -27.01 13.47
N GLY A 400 4.01 -25.81 14.05
CA GLY A 400 3.88 -25.66 15.51
C GLY A 400 2.54 -26.07 16.09
N SER A 401 1.52 -26.33 15.27
CA SER A 401 0.18 -26.72 15.73
C SER A 401 -0.61 -27.45 14.66
N GLU A 402 -1.63 -28.21 15.07
CA GLU A 402 -2.60 -28.83 14.14
C GLU A 402 -3.35 -27.78 13.29
N ILE A 403 -3.63 -26.61 13.86
CA ILE A 403 -4.26 -25.49 13.14
C ILE A 403 -3.35 -24.99 12.03
N ASP A 404 -2.05 -24.88 12.29
CA ASP A 404 -1.07 -24.49 11.29
C ASP A 404 -0.90 -25.56 10.21
N GLN A 405 -0.84 -26.84 10.59
CA GLN A 405 -0.81 -27.96 9.66
C GLN A 405 -1.99 -27.90 8.68
N ASN A 406 -3.21 -27.76 9.19
CA ASN A 406 -4.43 -27.67 8.38
C ASN A 406 -4.43 -26.42 7.49
N THR A 407 -3.97 -25.28 8.02
CA THR A 407 -3.83 -24.05 7.25
C THR A 407 -2.86 -24.23 6.07
N TRP A 408 -1.68 -24.79 6.33
CA TRP A 408 -0.67 -25.06 5.30
C TRP A 408 -1.21 -26.05 4.26
N TYR A 409 -1.80 -27.16 4.68
CA TYR A 409 -2.37 -28.18 3.80
C TYR A 409 -3.37 -27.58 2.81
N HIS A 410 -4.39 -26.86 3.30
CA HIS A 410 -5.41 -26.27 2.44
C HIS A 410 -4.86 -25.21 1.48
N LYS A 411 -3.84 -24.45 1.91
CA LYS A 411 -3.21 -23.45 1.05
C LYS A 411 -2.40 -24.11 -0.06
N PHE A 412 -1.60 -25.14 0.25
CA PHE A 412 -0.89 -25.92 -0.75
C PHE A 412 -1.85 -26.58 -1.73
N GLU A 413 -2.87 -27.29 -1.23
CA GLU A 413 -3.85 -27.97 -2.06
C GLU A 413 -4.52 -27.00 -3.04
N LYS A 414 -4.94 -25.83 -2.56
CA LYS A 414 -5.55 -24.80 -3.41
C LYS A 414 -4.59 -24.28 -4.49
N VAL A 415 -3.32 -24.07 -4.15
CA VAL A 415 -2.29 -23.60 -5.10
C VAL A 415 -2.00 -24.66 -6.16
N ILE A 416 -1.72 -25.89 -5.74
CA ILE A 416 -1.40 -27.02 -6.64
C ILE A 416 -2.55 -27.26 -7.60
N ARG A 417 -3.79 -27.39 -7.11
CA ARG A 417 -4.98 -27.56 -7.97
C ARG A 417 -5.14 -26.44 -9.00
N LYS A 418 -4.82 -25.20 -8.63
CA LYS A 418 -4.89 -24.06 -9.54
C LYS A 418 -3.81 -24.12 -10.63
N LEU A 419 -2.60 -24.56 -10.28
CA LEU A 419 -1.53 -24.76 -11.25
C LEU A 419 -1.89 -25.87 -12.26
N ASP A 420 -2.41 -27.00 -11.78
CA ASP A 420 -2.86 -28.11 -12.63
C ASP A 420 -3.97 -27.67 -13.61
N GLN A 421 -4.93 -26.85 -13.15
CA GLN A 421 -5.98 -26.29 -14.00
C GLN A 421 -5.43 -25.39 -15.11
N ILE A 422 -4.46 -24.53 -14.78
CA ILE A 422 -3.83 -23.62 -15.75
C ILE A 422 -3.09 -24.43 -16.83
N GLU A 423 -2.40 -25.49 -16.45
CA GLU A 423 -1.69 -26.36 -17.39
C GLU A 423 -2.66 -27.14 -18.30
N ALA A 424 -3.75 -27.67 -17.74
CA ALA A 424 -4.77 -28.36 -18.51
C ALA A 424 -5.41 -27.45 -19.57
N MET A 425 -5.64 -26.17 -19.24
CA MET A 425 -6.15 -25.17 -20.18
C MET A 425 -5.12 -24.74 -21.25
N ALA A 426 -3.83 -24.93 -21.01
CA ALA A 426 -2.78 -24.60 -21.97
C ALA A 426 -2.46 -25.76 -22.93
N SER A 427 -2.84 -26.99 -22.56
CA SER A 427 -2.58 -28.22 -23.32
C SER A 427 -3.75 -28.69 -24.18
N GLY A 428 -4.92 -28.08 -24.01
CA GLY A 428 -6.11 -28.26 -24.85
C GLY A 428 -6.37 -27.05 -25.72
#